data_AF-A0AAW9W8D1-F1
#
_entry.id   AF-A0AAW9W8D1-F1
#
_cell.length_a   1.000
_cell.length_b   1.000
_cell.length_c   1.000
_cell.angle_alpha   90.00
_cell.angle_beta   90.00
_cell.angle_gamma   90.00
#
_symmetry.space_group_name_H-M   'P 1'
#
loop_
_entity.id
_entity.type
_entity.pdbx_description
1 polymer ?
#
loop_
_entity_poly.entity_id
_entity_poly.type
_entity_poly.pdbx_seq_one_letter_code
_entity_poly.pdbx_strand_id
1 'polypeptide(L)'
;ISVADVMTAGRHGVAREITLGVLEGKYYPNHEAIDFYHRYKEDIALFAEMGFKCFRTSIAWTRIFPKGDELEPNEEGLQFYDNLFDECLKNGIE
;
A
#
# COMPACT_ATOMS: atom_id res chain seq x y z
N ILE A 1 -12.17 2.19 7.05
CA ILE A 1 -12.03 3.08 5.87
C ILE A 1 -11.03 4.17 6.23
N SER A 2 -9.95 4.30 5.46
CA SER A 2 -8.95 5.34 5.65
C SER A 2 -9.31 6.60 4.86
N VAL A 3 -8.74 7.75 5.23
CA VAL A 3 -8.87 8.99 4.43
C VAL A 3 -8.36 8.79 3.01
N ALA A 4 -7.34 7.95 2.81
CA ALA A 4 -6.79 7.66 1.49
C ALA A 4 -7.81 6.96 0.58
N ASP A 5 -8.75 6.18 1.13
CA ASP A 5 -9.76 5.44 0.37
C ASP A 5 -10.90 6.34 -0.14
N VAL A 6 -11.08 7.52 0.47
CA VAL A 6 -12.22 8.41 0.18
C VAL A 6 -11.79 9.80 -0.29
N MET A 7 -10.51 9.99 -0.60
CA MET A 7 -9.97 11.23 -1.15
C MET A 7 -9.82 11.13 -2.67
N THR A 8 -10.52 11.99 -3.40
CA THR A 8 -10.49 12.00 -4.87
C THR A 8 -9.18 12.54 -5.42
N ALA A 9 -8.93 12.25 -6.70
CA ALA A 9 -7.82 12.87 -7.44
C ALA A 9 -7.97 14.39 -7.51
N GLY A 10 -6.85 15.09 -7.32
CA GLY A 10 -6.75 16.51 -7.61
C GLY A 10 -6.20 16.73 -9.02
N ARG A 11 -6.56 17.83 -9.65
CA ARG A 11 -5.92 18.31 -10.90
C ARG A 11 -5.80 19.83 -10.86
N HIS A 12 -5.04 20.42 -11.79
CA HIS A 12 -4.90 21.87 -11.85
C HIS A 12 -6.28 22.54 -11.90
N GLY A 13 -6.54 23.46 -10.96
CA GLY A 13 -7.82 24.16 -10.82
C GLY A 13 -8.96 23.36 -10.19
N VAL A 14 -8.75 22.11 -9.75
CA VAL A 14 -9.77 21.27 -9.11
C VAL A 14 -9.24 20.72 -7.78
N ALA A 15 -9.87 21.14 -6.69
CA ALA A 15 -9.56 20.66 -5.35
C ALA A 15 -9.91 19.18 -5.17
N ARG A 16 -9.19 18.51 -4.28
CA ARG A 16 -9.56 17.16 -3.83
C ARG A 16 -10.81 17.22 -2.96
N GLU A 17 -11.62 16.19 -3.04
CA GLU A 17 -12.80 16.02 -2.23
C GLU A 17 -12.62 14.81 -1.32
N ILE A 18 -13.03 14.94 -0.06
CA ILE A 18 -13.14 13.82 0.87
C ILE A 18 -14.61 13.41 0.91
N THR A 19 -14.94 12.21 0.45
CA THR A 19 -16.31 11.69 0.40
C THR A 19 -16.63 10.87 1.66
N LEU A 20 -17.92 10.68 1.97
CA LEU A 20 -18.36 9.84 3.11
C LEU A 20 -18.14 8.34 2.89
N GLY A 21 -17.81 7.95 1.66
CA GLY A 21 -17.52 6.59 1.22
C GLY A 21 -17.02 6.61 -0.22
N VAL A 22 -16.74 5.44 -0.80
CA VAL A 22 -16.38 5.33 -2.22
C VAL A 22 -17.62 5.56 -3.08
N LEU A 23 -17.58 6.56 -3.96
CA LEU A 23 -18.67 6.89 -4.87
C LEU A 23 -18.36 6.41 -6.29
N GLU A 24 -19.32 5.75 -6.92
CA GLU A 24 -19.22 5.33 -8.31
C GLU A 24 -18.97 6.53 -9.24
N GLY A 25 -18.10 6.36 -10.23
CA GLY A 25 -17.72 7.41 -11.18
C GLY A 25 -16.70 8.43 -10.66
N LYS A 26 -16.30 8.38 -9.37
CA LYS A 26 -15.18 9.16 -8.85
C LYS A 26 -13.88 8.35 -8.88
N TYR A 27 -12.78 9.04 -9.16
CA TYR A 27 -11.45 8.44 -9.19
C TYR A 27 -10.71 8.69 -7.87
N TYR A 28 -10.30 7.61 -7.22
CA TYR A 28 -9.55 7.58 -5.95
C TYR A 28 -8.16 6.99 -6.21
N PRO A 29 -7.12 7.83 -6.40
CA PRO A 29 -5.81 7.37 -6.89
C PRO A 29 -5.16 6.27 -6.06
N ASN A 30 -5.41 6.25 -4.74
CA ASN A 30 -4.79 5.30 -3.83
C ASN A 30 -5.34 3.86 -3.99
N HIS A 31 -6.50 3.67 -4.65
CA HIS A 31 -7.08 2.34 -4.87
C HIS A 31 -6.24 1.48 -5.82
N GLU A 32 -5.53 2.11 -6.76
CA GLU A 32 -4.64 1.45 -7.72
C GLU A 32 -3.16 1.81 -7.46
N ALA A 33 -2.90 3.08 -7.12
CA ALA A 33 -1.56 3.63 -6.92
C ALA A 33 -0.62 3.29 -8.09
N ILE A 34 0.50 2.62 -7.82
CA ILE A 34 1.46 2.13 -8.81
C ILE A 34 1.47 0.61 -8.91
N ASP A 35 0.47 -0.06 -8.31
CA ASP A 35 0.35 -1.51 -8.24
C ASP A 35 1.53 -2.25 -7.55
N PHE A 36 2.19 -1.60 -6.59
CA PHE A 36 3.27 -2.23 -5.80
C PHE A 36 2.81 -3.52 -5.11
N TYR A 37 1.52 -3.61 -4.73
CA TYR A 37 0.97 -4.77 -4.04
C TYR A 37 1.16 -6.07 -4.84
N HIS A 38 1.05 -6.03 -6.16
CA HIS A 38 1.24 -7.20 -7.02
C HIS A 38 2.65 -7.27 -7.62
N ARG A 39 3.33 -6.13 -7.76
CA ARG A 39 4.61 -5.99 -8.49
C ARG A 39 5.85 -5.86 -7.61
N TYR A 40 5.70 -6.00 -6.28
CA TYR A 40 6.80 -5.74 -5.37
C TYR A 40 8.04 -6.59 -5.65
N LYS A 41 7.89 -7.83 -6.16
CA LYS A 41 9.05 -8.70 -6.43
C LYS A 41 9.95 -8.12 -7.53
N GLU A 42 9.36 -7.64 -8.61
CA GLU A 42 10.10 -6.97 -9.68
C GLU A 42 10.72 -5.66 -9.19
N ASP A 43 9.99 -4.89 -8.39
CA ASP A 43 10.48 -3.63 -7.84
C ASP A 43 11.64 -3.83 -6.85
N ILE A 44 11.55 -4.84 -5.96
CA ILE A 44 12.65 -5.22 -5.04
C ILE A 44 13.89 -5.66 -5.82
N ALA A 45 13.74 -6.38 -6.93
CA ALA A 45 14.87 -6.77 -7.78
C ALA A 45 15.59 -5.53 -8.37
N LEU A 46 14.84 -4.51 -8.80
CA LEU A 46 15.40 -3.24 -9.24
C LEU A 46 16.12 -2.49 -8.11
N PHE A 47 15.58 -2.54 -6.88
CA PHE A 47 16.25 -1.94 -5.72
C PHE A 47 17.57 -2.65 -5.39
N ALA A 48 17.60 -3.97 -5.54
CA ALA A 48 18.80 -4.77 -5.37
C ALA A 48 19.85 -4.45 -6.45
N GLU A 49 19.45 -4.25 -7.71
CA GLU A 49 20.33 -3.82 -8.81
C GLU A 49 20.99 -2.47 -8.51
N MET A 50 20.27 -1.54 -7.89
CA MET A 50 20.83 -0.26 -7.43
C MET A 50 21.73 -0.39 -6.19
N GLY A 51 21.80 -1.56 -5.57
CA GLY A 51 22.63 -1.81 -4.39
C GLY A 51 22.06 -1.28 -3.08
N PHE A 52 20.74 -1.20 -2.96
CA PHE A 52 20.08 -0.80 -1.71
C PHE A 52 20.54 -1.68 -0.53
N LYS A 53 20.67 -1.05 0.64
CA LYS A 53 21.00 -1.73 1.90
C LYS A 53 19.82 -1.81 2.85
N CYS A 54 18.86 -0.90 2.67
CA CYS A 54 17.58 -0.97 3.34
C CYS A 54 16.48 -0.43 2.43
N PHE A 55 15.25 -0.88 2.68
CA PHE A 55 14.04 -0.41 2.01
C PHE A 55 13.01 0.00 3.05
N ARG A 56 12.79 1.31 3.16
CA ARG A 56 11.82 1.87 4.09
C ARG A 56 10.44 1.95 3.43
N THR A 57 9.48 1.19 3.97
CA THR A 57 8.06 1.28 3.65
C THR A 57 7.20 1.35 4.92
N SER A 58 5.89 1.50 4.77
CA SER A 58 4.92 1.46 5.87
C SER A 58 4.05 0.22 5.78
N ILE A 59 3.78 -0.43 6.92
CA ILE A 59 2.69 -1.39 7.04
C ILE A 59 1.37 -0.61 7.04
N ALA A 60 0.56 -0.81 6.00
CA ALA A 60 -0.79 -0.28 5.91
C ALA A 60 -1.67 -0.92 7.00
N TRP A 61 -2.07 -0.12 7.99
CA TRP A 61 -2.89 -0.55 9.13
C TRP A 61 -4.15 -1.28 8.67
N THR A 62 -4.86 -0.76 7.67
CA THR A 62 -6.10 -1.34 7.13
C THR A 62 -5.93 -2.74 6.52
N ARG A 63 -4.70 -3.21 6.30
CA ARG A 63 -4.45 -4.62 5.93
C ARG A 63 -4.44 -5.54 7.13
N ILE A 64 -4.00 -5.06 8.30
CA ILE A 64 -3.88 -5.85 9.53
C ILE A 64 -5.19 -5.76 10.35
N PHE A 65 -5.74 -4.56 10.51
CA PHE A 65 -7.03 -4.32 11.15
C PHE A 65 -7.89 -3.44 10.23
N PRO A 66 -8.71 -4.05 9.35
CA PRO A 66 -9.48 -3.32 8.33
C PRO A 66 -10.41 -2.23 8.87
N LYS A 67 -11.03 -2.48 10.03
CA LYS A 67 -11.89 -1.54 10.76
C LYS A 67 -11.13 -0.84 11.89
N GLY A 68 -10.09 -1.48 12.42
CA GLY A 68 -9.22 -0.93 13.46
C GLY A 68 -9.63 -1.34 14.88
N ASP A 69 -10.73 -2.06 15.03
CA ASP A 69 -11.34 -2.49 16.29
C ASP A 69 -11.57 -4.01 16.35
N GLU A 70 -11.10 -4.76 15.36
CA GLU A 70 -11.14 -6.22 15.39
C GLU A 70 -10.27 -6.78 16.53
N LEU A 71 -10.72 -7.89 17.13
CA LEU A 71 -9.97 -8.56 18.22
C LEU A 71 -8.76 -9.33 17.69
N GLU A 72 -8.86 -9.84 16.46
CA GLU A 72 -7.83 -10.64 15.80
C GLU A 72 -7.37 -9.93 14.53
N PRO A 73 -6.07 -10.02 14.19
CA PRO A 73 -5.56 -9.45 12.96
C PRO A 73 -6.04 -10.22 11.72
N ASN A 74 -6.04 -9.55 10.58
CA ASN A 74 -6.25 -10.17 9.28
C ASN A 74 -4.97 -10.88 8.81
N GLU A 75 -5.01 -12.21 8.83
CA GLU A 75 -3.88 -13.08 8.49
C GLU A 75 -3.38 -12.87 7.06
N GLU A 76 -4.27 -12.67 6.08
CA GLU A 76 -3.85 -12.40 4.69
C GLU A 76 -3.03 -11.10 4.57
N GLY A 77 -3.36 -10.12 5.43
CA GLY A 77 -2.62 -8.86 5.51
C GLY A 77 -1.22 -9.05 6.10
N LEU A 78 -1.09 -9.88 7.14
CA LEU A 78 0.20 -10.23 7.73
C LEU A 78 1.07 -11.01 6.74
N GLN A 79 0.51 -12.04 6.11
CA GLN A 79 1.19 -12.89 5.14
C GLN A 79 1.73 -12.09 3.94
N PHE A 80 1.06 -11.01 3.52
CA PHE A 80 1.59 -10.11 2.50
C PHE A 80 2.92 -9.48 2.92
N TYR A 81 3.03 -8.99 4.16
CA TYR A 81 4.26 -8.35 4.64
C TYR A 81 5.36 -9.37 4.91
N ASP A 82 5.03 -10.57 5.38
CA ASP A 82 5.99 -11.68 5.44
C ASP A 82 6.61 -11.93 4.06
N ASN A 83 5.77 -12.08 3.03
CA ASN A 83 6.23 -12.30 1.66
C ASN A 83 7.02 -11.11 1.07
N LEU A 84 6.72 -9.88 1.48
CA LEU A 84 7.45 -8.68 1.07
C LEU A 84 8.83 -8.63 1.73
N PHE A 85 8.89 -8.83 3.05
CA PHE A 85 10.12 -8.78 3.82
C PHE A 85 11.04 -9.95 3.49
N ASP A 86 10.49 -11.15 3.25
CA ASP A 86 11.25 -12.29 2.78
C ASP A 86 11.91 -12.01 1.41
N GLU A 87 11.22 -11.32 0.49
CA GLU A 87 11.83 -10.94 -0.79
C GLU A 87 12.91 -9.86 -0.61
N CYS A 88 12.73 -8.89 0.29
CA CYS A 88 13.79 -7.93 0.64
C CYS A 88 15.03 -8.64 1.20
N LEU A 89 14.85 -9.49 2.20
CA LEU A 89 15.95 -10.21 2.87
C LEU A 89 16.68 -11.16 1.92
N LYS A 90 15.94 -11.85 1.03
CA LYS A 90 16.51 -12.67 -0.04
C LYS A 90 17.42 -11.89 -0.98
N ASN A 91 17.16 -10.59 -1.16
CA ASN A 91 17.98 -9.68 -1.96
C ASN A 91 19.01 -8.90 -1.11
N GLY A 92 19.17 -9.22 0.18
CA GLY A 92 20.13 -8.56 1.06
C GLY A 92 19.75 -7.11 1.42
N ILE A 93 18.46 -6.80 1.44
CA ILE A 93 17.90 -5.50 1.77
C ILE A 93 17.16 -5.60 3.12
N GLU A 94 17.53 -4.74 4.07
CA GLU A 94 16.86 -4.61 5.39
C GLU A 94 15.58 -3.76 5.36
#